data_AF-A0A1H3XS26-F1
#
_entry.id   AF-A0A1H3XS26-F1
#
_cell.length_a   1.000
_cell.length_b   1.000
_cell.length_c   1.000
_cell.angle_alpha   90.00
_cell.angle_beta   90.00
_cell.angle_gamma   90.00
#
_symmetry.space_group_name_H-M   'P 1'
#
loop_
_entity.id
_entity.type
_entity.pdbx_description
1 polymer ?
#
loop_
_entity_poly.entity_id
_entity_poly.type
_entity_poly.pdbx_seq_one_letter_code
_entity_poly.pdbx_strand_id
1 'polypeptide(L)'
;MTLLGSIFIAIGAFFILIAAIGIMHFDDLLKRLHAAAKPQTFGTMMLMSGLALTLRGPTTIWALALVVAFTLVTSPISAHLASRAGFRTGHAPSRALIVDEYRRDKRRALRAVAQRAADDEMRHD
;
A
#
# COMPACT_ATOMS: atom_id res chain seq x y z
N MET A 1 -9.40 34.36 -2.29
CA MET A 1 -8.88 33.28 -1.42
C MET A 1 -9.67 31.99 -1.60
N THR A 2 -11.00 32.04 -1.66
CA THR A 2 -11.87 30.90 -1.98
C THR A 2 -11.57 30.28 -3.35
N LEU A 3 -11.36 31.09 -4.39
CA LEU A 3 -11.02 30.58 -5.74
C LEU A 3 -9.75 29.71 -5.74
N LEU A 4 -8.71 30.14 -5.02
CA LEU A 4 -7.45 29.41 -4.90
C LEU A 4 -7.65 28.08 -4.14
N GLY A 5 -8.46 28.10 -3.07
CA GLY A 5 -8.87 26.90 -2.34
C GLY A 5 -9.66 25.93 -3.21
N SER A 6 -10.61 26.41 -4.01
CA SER A 6 -11.40 25.60 -4.95
C SER A 6 -10.53 24.93 -6.02
N ILE A 7 -9.51 25.63 -6.55
CA ILE A 7 -8.55 25.04 -7.49
C ILE A 7 -7.76 23.91 -6.83
N PHE A 8 -7.26 24.12 -5.61
CA PHE A 8 -6.54 23.09 -4.85
C PHE A 8 -7.40 21.85 -4.56
N ILE A 9 -8.66 22.07 -4.19
CA ILE A 9 -9.64 20.99 -3.97
C ILE A 9 -9.91 20.23 -5.28
N ALA A 10 -10.11 20.93 -6.39
CA ALA A 10 -10.35 20.31 -7.69
C ALA A 10 -9.16 19.44 -8.14
N ILE A 11 -7.94 19.95 -7.99
CA ILE A 11 -6.71 19.21 -8.30
C ILE A 11 -6.56 18.00 -7.35
N GLY A 12 -6.79 18.18 -6.05
CA GLY A 12 -6.74 17.10 -5.08
C GLY A 12 -7.75 15.98 -5.39
N ALA A 13 -8.98 16.34 -5.75
CA ALA A 13 -10.02 15.40 -6.17
C ALA A 13 -9.63 14.65 -7.45
N PHE A 14 -9.02 15.32 -8.42
CA PHE A 14 -8.50 14.69 -9.63
C PHE A 14 -7.41 13.65 -9.33
N PHE A 15 -6.47 13.94 -8.42
CA PHE A 15 -5.46 12.96 -8.00
C PHE A 15 -6.06 11.77 -7.25
N ILE A 16 -7.08 12.00 -6.42
CA ILE A 16 -7.82 10.90 -5.76
C ILE A 16 -8.53 10.03 -6.79
N LEU A 17 -9.12 10.63 -7.83
CA LEU A 17 -9.72 9.89 -8.93
C LEU A 17 -8.69 9.05 -9.69
N ILE A 18 -7.51 9.60 -9.99
CA ILE A 18 -6.40 8.84 -10.59
C ILE A 18 -5.99 7.67 -9.70
N ALA A 19 -5.90 7.86 -8.37
CA ALA A 19 -5.60 6.78 -7.44
C ALA A 19 -6.65 5.65 -7.53
N ALA A 20 -7.93 6.00 -7.57
CA ALA A 20 -9.02 5.04 -7.71
C ALA A 20 -8.96 4.28 -9.05
N ILE A 21 -8.68 4.97 -10.15
CA ILE A 21 -8.49 4.35 -11.47
C ILE A 21 -7.26 3.43 -11.46
N GLY A 22 -6.16 3.84 -10.82
CA GLY A 22 -4.96 3.03 -10.65
C GLY A 22 -5.24 1.70 -9.93
N ILE A 23 -6.13 1.69 -8.94
CA ILE A 23 -6.56 0.46 -8.26
C ILE A 23 -7.31 -0.49 -9.21
N MET A 24 -8.07 0.03 -10.18
CA MET A 24 -8.84 -0.81 -11.12
C MET A 24 -8.03 -1.28 -12.33
N HIS A 25 -6.98 -0.56 -12.72
CA HIS A 25 -6.22 -0.86 -13.94
C HIS A 25 -5.14 -1.93 -13.77
N PHE A 26 -4.51 -2.01 -12.60
CA PHE A 26 -3.43 -2.98 -12.38
C PHE A 26 -3.97 -4.34 -11.93
N ASP A 27 -3.61 -5.41 -12.64
CA ASP A 27 -3.99 -6.80 -12.27
C ASP A 27 -3.19 -7.35 -11.08
N ASP A 28 -2.05 -6.72 -10.74
CA ASP A 28 -1.12 -7.18 -9.71
C ASP A 28 -1.28 -6.36 -8.41
N LEU A 29 -1.55 -7.03 -7.30
CA LEU A 29 -1.77 -6.43 -5.98
C LEU A 29 -0.64 -5.48 -5.55
N LEU A 30 0.62 -5.84 -5.77
CA LEU A 30 1.77 -5.00 -5.40
C LEU A 30 1.83 -3.74 -6.27
N LYS A 31 1.55 -3.88 -7.56
CA LYS A 31 1.47 -2.74 -8.50
C LYS A 31 0.30 -1.84 -8.17
N ARG A 32 -0.87 -2.39 -7.81
CA ARG A 32 -2.05 -1.63 -7.35
C ARG A 32 -1.74 -0.81 -6.10
N LEU A 33 -1.12 -1.42 -5.09
CA LEU A 33 -0.78 -0.72 -3.83
C LEU A 33 0.20 0.43 -4.09
N HIS A 34 1.21 0.22 -4.93
CA HIS A 34 2.18 1.28 -5.23
C HIS A 34 1.63 2.38 -6.13
N ALA A 35 0.83 2.01 -7.14
CA ALA A 35 0.22 2.95 -8.07
C ALA A 35 -0.91 3.76 -7.41
N ALA A 36 -1.62 3.21 -6.43
CA ALA A 36 -2.68 3.91 -5.71
C ALA A 36 -2.15 4.80 -4.59
N ALA A 37 -1.16 4.34 -3.82
CA ALA A 37 -0.69 5.08 -2.65
C ALA A 37 -0.02 6.42 -2.99
N LYS A 38 0.70 6.49 -4.13
CA LYS A 38 1.46 7.69 -4.53
C LYS A 38 0.52 8.86 -4.90
N PRO A 39 -0.43 8.71 -5.85
CA PRO A 39 -1.38 9.78 -6.17
C PRO A 39 -2.34 10.06 -5.02
N GLN A 40 -2.74 9.05 -4.23
CA GLN A 40 -3.65 9.23 -3.11
C GLN A 40 -3.05 10.15 -2.04
N THR A 41 -1.78 9.95 -1.67
CA THR A 41 -1.12 10.78 -0.65
C THR A 41 -1.01 12.24 -1.11
N PHE A 42 -0.63 12.46 -2.38
CA PHE A 42 -0.60 13.78 -3.00
C PHE A 42 -1.99 14.42 -3.05
N GLY A 43 -3.01 13.67 -3.48
CA GLY A 43 -4.39 14.15 -3.59
C GLY A 43 -4.96 14.57 -2.25
N THR A 44 -4.78 13.76 -1.21
CA THR A 44 -5.24 14.08 0.16
C THR A 44 -4.52 15.32 0.72
N MET A 45 -3.20 15.43 0.55
CA MET A 45 -2.46 16.62 0.99
C MET A 45 -2.99 17.90 0.32
N MET A 46 -3.18 17.86 -1.01
CA MET A 46 -3.65 19.00 -1.78
C MET A 46 -5.11 19.37 -1.45
N LEU A 47 -5.98 18.36 -1.30
CA LEU A 47 -7.36 18.57 -0.89
C LEU A 47 -7.45 19.22 0.50
N MET A 48 -6.67 18.72 1.46
CA MET A 48 -6.62 19.23 2.83
C MET A 48 -6.05 20.66 2.89
N SER A 49 -5.00 20.97 2.14
CA SER A 49 -4.48 22.33 2.02
C SER A 49 -5.52 23.31 1.43
N GLY A 50 -6.27 22.89 0.40
CA GLY A 50 -7.35 23.69 -0.18
C GLY A 50 -8.49 23.97 0.80
N LEU A 51 -8.87 22.97 1.59
CA LEU A 51 -9.88 23.10 2.63
C LEU A 51 -9.42 24.04 3.77
N ALA A 52 -8.15 23.92 4.19
CA ALA A 52 -7.56 24.77 5.21
C ALA A 52 -7.56 26.26 4.80
N LEU A 53 -7.26 26.54 3.53
CA LEU A 53 -7.31 27.90 2.96
C LEU A 53 -8.73 28.49 2.89
N THR A 54 -9.74 27.62 2.79
CA THR A 54 -11.14 28.00 2.59
C THR A 54 -11.88 28.20 3.91
N LEU A 55 -11.76 27.26 4.87
CA LEU A 55 -12.52 27.31 6.12
C LEU A 55 -11.84 28.13 7.23
N ARG A 56 -10.50 28.24 7.22
CA ARG A 56 -9.66 29.08 8.12
C ARG A 56 -9.94 29.00 9.63
N GLY A 57 -10.72 28.02 10.09
CA GLY A 57 -10.98 27.79 11.51
C GLY A 57 -9.82 27.03 12.17
N PRO A 58 -9.30 27.47 13.33
CA PRO A 58 -8.20 26.77 14.02
C PRO A 58 -8.55 25.34 14.39
N THR A 59 -9.78 25.09 14.85
CA THR A 59 -10.30 23.74 15.12
C THR A 59 -10.35 22.88 13.86
N THR A 60 -10.77 23.47 12.74
CA THR A 60 -10.84 22.81 11.43
C THR A 60 -9.45 22.41 10.96
N ILE A 61 -8.46 23.31 11.05
CA ILE A 61 -7.07 23.03 10.66
C ILE A 61 -6.50 21.86 11.47
N TRP A 62 -6.78 21.81 12.77
CA TRP A 62 -6.38 20.68 13.61
C TRP A 62 -7.06 19.39 13.14
N ALA A 63 -8.37 19.38 12.95
CA ALA A 63 -9.09 18.20 12.44
C ALA A 63 -8.51 17.69 11.10
N LEU A 64 -8.20 18.60 10.18
CA LEU A 64 -7.54 18.27 8.91
C LEU A 64 -6.14 17.66 9.09
N ALA A 65 -5.33 18.22 9.99
CA ALA A 65 -4.02 17.67 10.30
C ALA A 65 -4.10 16.24 10.86
N LEU A 66 -5.09 15.96 11.72
CA LEU A 66 -5.36 14.61 12.22
C LEU A 66 -5.75 13.66 11.09
N VAL A 67 -6.60 14.08 10.16
CA VAL A 67 -6.98 13.27 8.99
C VAL A 67 -5.74 12.89 8.18
N VAL A 68 -4.86 13.86 7.86
CA VAL A 68 -3.62 13.59 7.12
C VAL A 68 -2.73 12.62 7.89
N ALA A 69 -2.50 12.86 9.19
CA ALA A 69 -1.68 12.00 10.03
C ALA A 69 -2.22 10.56 10.08
N PHE A 70 -3.53 10.40 10.26
CA PHE A 70 -4.18 9.08 10.31
C PHE A 70 -4.09 8.36 8.96
N THR A 71 -4.24 9.09 7.86
CA THR A 71 -4.14 8.53 6.51
C THR A 71 -2.72 8.05 6.21
N LEU A 72 -1.70 8.80 6.66
CA LEU A 72 -0.28 8.43 6.51
C LEU A 72 0.10 7.18 7.30
N VAL A 73 -0.55 6.92 8.44
CA VAL A 73 -0.34 5.69 9.23
C VAL A 73 -1.18 4.53 8.70
N THR A 74 -2.42 4.79 8.29
CA THR A 74 -3.34 3.76 7.80
C THR A 74 -2.87 3.17 6.47
N SER A 75 -2.38 4.01 5.55
CA SER A 75 -1.89 3.58 4.23
C SER A 75 -0.82 2.46 4.29
N PRO A 76 0.30 2.60 5.04
CA PRO A 76 1.31 1.54 5.14
C PRO A 76 0.80 0.30 5.89
N ILE A 77 -0.05 0.46 6.91
CA ILE A 77 -0.64 -0.68 7.62
C ILE A 77 -1.53 -1.48 6.67
N SER A 78 -2.42 -0.81 5.94
CA SER A 78 -3.28 -1.44 4.93
C SER A 78 -2.44 -2.09 3.83
N ALA A 79 -1.39 -1.44 3.34
CA ALA A 79 -0.50 -2.00 2.33
C ALA A 79 0.24 -3.26 2.84
N HIS A 80 0.71 -3.25 4.08
CA HIS A 80 1.38 -4.40 4.69
C HIS A 80 0.43 -5.58 4.88
N LEU A 81 -0.77 -5.33 5.42
CA LEU A 81 -1.81 -6.34 5.59
C LEU A 81 -2.27 -6.91 4.24
N ALA A 82 -2.49 -6.05 3.24
CA ALA A 82 -2.86 -6.46 1.90
C ALA A 82 -1.76 -7.31 1.25
N SER A 83 -0.49 -6.92 1.34
CA SER A 83 0.65 -7.71 0.88
C SER A 83 0.66 -9.10 1.51
N ARG A 84 0.59 -9.18 2.85
CA ARG A 84 0.59 -10.46 3.59
C ARG A 84 -0.60 -11.34 3.21
N ALA A 85 -1.78 -10.75 3.00
CA ALA A 85 -2.96 -11.46 2.54
C ALA A 85 -2.76 -12.01 1.12
N GLY A 86 -2.23 -11.21 0.19
CA GLY A 86 -1.94 -11.63 -1.18
C GLY A 86 -0.95 -12.79 -1.27
N PHE A 87 0.08 -12.81 -0.42
CA PHE A 87 1.01 -13.95 -0.31
C PHE A 87 0.34 -15.21 0.24
N ARG A 88 -0.64 -15.11 1.14
CA ARG A 88 -1.36 -16.27 1.70
C ARG A 88 -2.41 -16.83 0.75
N THR A 89 -3.09 -15.99 -0.03
CA THR A 89 -4.14 -16.42 -0.97
C THR A 89 -3.58 -16.93 -2.30
N GLY A 90 -2.25 -17.02 -2.45
CA GLY A 90 -1.62 -17.47 -3.70
C GLY A 90 -1.65 -16.45 -4.84
N HIS A 91 -2.17 -15.25 -4.59
CA HIS A 91 -2.24 -14.13 -5.55
C HIS A 91 -0.94 -13.31 -5.58
N ALA A 92 0.11 -13.75 -4.88
CA ALA A 92 1.44 -13.18 -5.01
C ALA A 92 1.94 -13.37 -6.45
N PRO A 93 2.39 -12.28 -7.12
CA PRO A 93 2.59 -12.24 -8.56
C PRO A 93 3.80 -13.07 -8.99
N SER A 94 3.60 -14.38 -9.11
CA SER A 94 4.65 -15.34 -9.46
C SER A 94 5.18 -15.20 -10.89
N ARG A 95 4.43 -14.51 -11.78
CA ARG A 95 4.83 -14.24 -13.18
C ARG A 95 5.47 -12.88 -13.40
N ALA A 96 5.28 -11.92 -12.48
CA ALA A 96 5.85 -10.57 -12.61
C ALA A 96 7.15 -10.40 -11.82
N LEU A 97 7.43 -11.28 -10.85
CA LEU A 97 8.72 -11.29 -10.14
C LEU A 97 9.77 -12.04 -10.97
N ILE A 98 10.75 -11.31 -11.49
CA ILE A 98 11.96 -11.90 -12.11
C ILE A 98 12.80 -12.64 -11.06
N VAL A 99 12.82 -12.14 -9.83
CA VAL A 99 13.51 -12.76 -8.68
C VAL A 99 12.58 -12.74 -7.47
N ASP A 100 12.30 -13.92 -6.89
CA ASP A 100 11.52 -14.09 -5.65
C ASP A 100 12.40 -14.77 -4.59
N GLU A 101 13.10 -13.96 -3.80
CA GLU A 101 13.96 -14.43 -2.71
C GLU A 101 13.15 -15.08 -1.58
N TYR A 102 11.96 -14.56 -1.28
CA TYR A 102 11.10 -15.11 -0.24
C TYR A 102 10.74 -16.57 -0.51
N ARG A 103 10.33 -16.88 -1.75
CA ARG A 103 9.99 -18.25 -2.15
C ARG A 103 11.23 -19.13 -2.33
N ARG A 104 12.39 -18.55 -2.65
CA ARG A 104 13.68 -19.26 -2.72
C ARG A 104 14.13 -19.71 -1.33
N ASP A 105 14.06 -18.82 -0.34
CA ASP A 105 14.46 -19.10 1.04
C ASP A 105 13.50 -20.07 1.71
N LYS A 106 12.19 -19.91 1.50
CA LYS A 106 11.19 -20.86 1.98
C LYS A 106 11.44 -22.27 1.42
N ARG A 107 11.79 -22.40 0.13
CA ARG A 107 12.14 -23.70 -0.47
C ARG A 107 13.44 -24.27 0.07
N ARG A 108 14.45 -23.44 0.35
CA ARG A 108 15.71 -23.87 0.98
C ARG A 108 15.46 -24.40 2.39
N ALA A 109 14.67 -23.70 3.19
CA ALA A 109 14.31 -24.13 4.54
C ALA A 109 13.57 -25.47 4.53
N LEU A 110 12.58 -25.64 3.65
CA LEU A 110 11.85 -26.91 3.52
C LEU A 110 12.75 -28.08 3.09
N ARG A 111 13.68 -27.85 2.16
CA ARG A 111 14.66 -28.87 1.75
C ARG A 111 15.61 -29.25 2.88
N ALA A 112 16.07 -28.28 3.66
CA ALA A 112 16.94 -28.54 4.81
C ALA A 112 16.23 -29.36 5.89
N VAL A 113 14.93 -29.11 6.13
CA VAL A 113 14.12 -29.91 7.06
C VAL A 113 13.92 -31.33 6.52
N ALA A 114 13.60 -31.49 5.24
CA ALA A 114 13.41 -32.80 4.63
C ALA A 114 14.70 -33.64 4.63
N GLN A 115 15.85 -33.01 4.39
CA GLN A 115 17.16 -33.68 4.44
C GLN A 115 17.48 -34.17 5.86
N ARG A 116 17.26 -33.34 6.88
CA ARG A 116 17.47 -33.75 8.28
C ARG A 116 16.59 -34.93 8.69
N ALA A 117 15.33 -34.95 8.26
CA ALA A 117 14.43 -36.07 8.53
C ALA A 117 14.92 -37.38 7.88
N ALA A 118 15.41 -37.31 6.64
CA ALA A 118 15.97 -38.47 5.95
C ALA A 118 17.29 -38.96 6.58
N ASP A 119 18.14 -38.03 7.04
CA ASP A 119 19.37 -38.36 7.74
C ASP A 119 19.11 -39.03 9.10
N ASP A 120 18.04 -38.63 9.79
CA ASP A 120 17.60 -39.24 11.07
C ASP A 120 17.00 -40.63 10.86
N GLU A 121 16.23 -40.87 9.78
CA GLU A 121 15.73 -42.21 9.41
C GLU A 121 16.88 -43.19 9.13
N MET A 122 17.88 -42.79 8.34
CA MET A 122 19.04 -43.64 8.04
C MET A 122 19.95 -43.92 9.25
N ARG A 123 19.83 -43.14 10.33
CA ARG A 123 20.60 -43.35 11.57
C ARG A 123 19.97 -44.36 12.52
N HIS A 124 18.69 -44.65 12.32
CA HIS A 124 17.90 -45.52 13.19
C HIS A 124 17.70 -46.94 12.62
N ASP A 125 18.09 -47.17 11.36
CA ASP A 125 18.20 -48.48 10.69
C ASP A 125 19.61 -49.08 10.82
#